data_AF-A0A3S4R570-F1
#
_entry.id   AF-A0A3S4R570-F1
#
_cell.length_a   1.000
_cell.length_b   1.000
_cell.length_c   1.000
_cell.angle_alpha   90.00
_cell.angle_beta   90.00
_cell.angle_gamma   90.00
#
_symmetry.space_group_name_H-M   'P 1'
#
loop_
_entity.id
_entity.type
_entity.pdbx_description
1 polymer ?
#
loop_
_entity_poly.entity_id
_entity_poly.type
_entity_poly.pdbx_seq_one_letter_code
_entity_poly.pdbx_strand_id
1 'polypeptide(L)'
;MKELIYSKIKEYDPELEDFEISYSNHPLLLDDMIMSYKGRNKLAKSESIKELTSNILNNLLLIKNESIEYVKFVVVRYDVTSRLFVFAEDYSKVFFDFTFPTENNSN
;
A
#
# COMPACT_ATOMS: atom_id res chain seq x y z
N MET A 1 -10.99 -12.49 -10.33
CA MET A 1 -9.96 -11.87 -9.45
C MET A 1 -9.65 -10.45 -9.86
N LYS A 2 -9.10 -10.20 -11.06
CA LYS A 2 -8.81 -8.85 -11.58
C LYS A 2 -10.03 -7.91 -11.45
N GLU A 3 -11.20 -8.33 -11.92
CA GLU A 3 -12.46 -7.55 -11.81
C GLU A 3 -12.85 -7.20 -10.37
N LEU A 4 -12.67 -8.14 -9.42
CA LEU A 4 -12.91 -7.88 -7.99
C LEU A 4 -11.99 -6.78 -7.48
N ILE A 5 -10.69 -6.86 -7.80
CA ILE A 5 -9.71 -5.84 -7.39
C ILE A 5 -10.07 -4.47 -7.97
N TYR A 6 -10.45 -4.40 -9.26
CA TYR A 6 -10.95 -3.17 -9.87
C TYR A 6 -12.16 -2.60 -9.13
N SER A 7 -13.18 -3.44 -8.86
CA SER A 7 -14.36 -3.04 -8.11
C SER A 7 -14.00 -2.48 -6.74
N LYS A 8 -13.12 -3.15 -6.00
CA LYS A 8 -12.71 -2.74 -4.65
C LYS A 8 -11.86 -1.47 -4.64
N ILE A 9 -11.03 -1.25 -5.64
CA ILE A 9 -10.33 0.04 -5.81
C ILE A 9 -11.34 1.15 -6.09
N LYS A 10 -12.32 0.92 -6.97
CA LYS A 10 -13.36 1.91 -7.28
C LYS A 10 -14.31 2.20 -6.13
N GLU A 11 -14.61 1.21 -5.29
CA GLU A 11 -15.36 1.41 -4.05
C GLU A 11 -14.58 2.25 -3.04
N TYR A 12 -13.26 2.04 -2.96
CA TYR A 12 -12.38 2.77 -2.06
C TYR A 12 -12.08 4.20 -2.54
N ASP A 13 -11.89 4.38 -3.86
CA ASP A 13 -11.62 5.66 -4.51
C ASP A 13 -12.40 5.74 -5.84
N PRO A 14 -13.64 6.27 -5.81
CA PRO A 14 -14.49 6.37 -7.00
C PRO A 14 -13.93 7.27 -8.10
N GLU A 15 -13.18 8.31 -7.71
CA GLU A 15 -12.61 9.33 -8.61
C GLU A 15 -11.41 8.80 -9.41
N LEU A 16 -10.82 7.68 -9.00
CA LEU A 16 -9.69 7.07 -9.69
C LEU A 16 -10.13 6.40 -11.00
N GLU A 17 -10.17 7.14 -12.10
CA GLU A 17 -10.54 6.67 -13.44
C GLU A 17 -9.34 6.17 -14.26
N ASP A 18 -9.60 5.38 -15.30
CA ASP A 18 -8.64 4.93 -16.32
C ASP A 18 -7.30 4.40 -15.78
N PHE A 19 -7.36 3.47 -14.83
CA PHE A 19 -6.17 2.88 -14.21
C PHE A 19 -5.88 1.44 -14.64
N GLU A 20 -4.61 1.08 -14.57
CA GLU A 20 -4.12 -0.28 -14.72
C GLU A 20 -3.68 -0.85 -13.38
N ILE A 21 -3.94 -2.15 -13.16
CA ILE A 21 -3.46 -2.84 -11.96
C ILE A 21 -2.38 -3.87 -12.28
N SER A 22 -1.42 -4.00 -11.38
CA SER A 22 -0.44 -5.08 -11.33
C SER A 22 -0.39 -5.65 -9.93
N TYR A 23 -0.54 -6.96 -9.78
CA TYR A 23 -0.55 -7.61 -8.47
C TYR A 23 0.15 -8.97 -8.54
N SER A 24 0.72 -9.35 -7.40
CA SER A 24 1.13 -10.74 -7.15
C SER A 24 0.03 -11.43 -6.35
N ASN A 25 -0.23 -12.69 -6.67
CA ASN A 25 -1.13 -13.53 -5.85
C ASN A 25 -0.47 -14.02 -4.56
N HIS A 26 0.81 -13.72 -4.34
CA HIS A 26 1.53 -14.15 -3.15
C HIS A 26 1.16 -13.26 -1.95
N PRO A 27 0.52 -13.82 -0.90
CA PRO A 27 0.30 -13.10 0.35
C PRO A 27 1.64 -12.81 1.05
N LEU A 28 1.69 -11.70 1.76
CA LEU A 28 2.83 -11.30 2.58
C LEU A 28 2.42 -11.35 4.05
N LEU A 29 3.28 -11.91 4.89
CA LEU A 29 3.09 -11.90 6.34
C LEU A 29 3.05 -10.46 6.85
N LEU A 30 1.98 -10.11 7.56
CA LEU A 30 1.79 -8.77 8.11
C LEU A 30 2.91 -8.40 9.08
N ASP A 31 3.37 -9.36 9.90
CA ASP A 31 4.45 -9.15 10.86
C ASP A 31 5.79 -8.85 10.18
N ASP A 32 6.09 -9.51 9.06
CA ASP A 32 7.28 -9.21 8.26
C ASP A 32 7.20 -7.80 7.66
N MET A 33 6.01 -7.36 7.23
CA MET A 33 5.79 -6.00 6.74
C MET A 33 5.97 -4.96 7.85
N ILE A 34 5.41 -5.20 9.04
CA ILE A 34 5.61 -4.34 10.22
C ILE A 34 7.10 -4.22 10.54
N MET A 35 7.83 -5.33 10.58
CA MET A 35 9.27 -5.33 10.83
C MET A 35 10.05 -4.58 9.74
N SER A 36 9.70 -4.78 8.48
CA SER A 36 10.30 -4.06 7.35
C SER A 36 10.10 -2.54 7.48
N TYR A 37 8.88 -2.08 7.75
CA TYR A 37 8.57 -0.66 7.84
C TYR A 37 9.12 0.01 9.11
N LYS A 38 9.25 -0.70 10.24
CA LYS A 38 10.05 -0.24 11.39
C LYS A 38 11.50 0.01 10.99
N GLY A 39 12.11 -0.91 10.23
CA GLY A 39 13.47 -0.75 9.72
C GLY A 39 13.60 0.44 8.76
N ARG A 40 12.69 0.56 7.80
CA ARG A 40 12.67 1.67 6.82
C ARG A 40 12.51 3.03 7.51
N ASN A 41 11.61 3.14 8.48
CA ASN A 41 11.41 4.37 9.23
C ASN A 41 12.67 4.80 10.01
N LYS A 42 13.36 3.84 10.64
CA LYS A 42 14.63 4.10 11.34
C LYS A 42 15.76 4.55 10.40
N LEU A 43 15.75 4.07 9.16
CA LEU A 43 16.77 4.38 8.14
C LEU A 43 16.40 5.59 7.26
N ALA A 44 15.21 6.16 7.41
CA ALA A 44 14.74 7.30 6.63
C ALA A 44 15.63 8.53 6.88
N LYS A 45 16.16 9.10 5.80
CA LYS A 45 17.06 10.27 5.86
C LYS A 45 16.33 11.60 5.72
N SER A 46 15.21 11.62 5.00
CA SER A 46 14.36 12.80 4.84
C SER A 46 13.12 12.69 5.73
N GLU A 47 12.64 13.84 6.20
CA GLU A 47 11.44 13.89 7.06
C GLU A 47 10.21 13.38 6.30
N SER A 48 10.08 13.69 5.02
CA SER A 48 8.97 13.20 4.18
C SER A 48 8.93 11.66 4.09
N ILE A 49 10.09 11.01 3.91
CA ILE A 49 10.18 9.54 3.88
C ILE A 49 9.91 8.97 5.28
N LYS A 50 10.35 9.66 6.33
CA LYS A 50 10.11 9.26 7.71
C LYS A 50 8.63 9.34 8.06
N GLU A 51 7.95 10.42 7.71
CA GLU A 51 6.49 10.58 7.87
C GLU A 51 5.73 9.51 7.10
N LEU A 52 6.06 9.30 5.81
CA LEU A 52 5.41 8.29 5.00
C LEU A 52 5.58 6.88 5.60
N THR A 53 6.80 6.49 5.93
CA THR A 53 7.08 5.16 6.49
C THR A 53 6.45 4.98 7.88
N SER A 54 6.34 6.05 8.67
CA SER A 54 5.63 6.07 9.95
C SER A 54 4.12 5.84 9.75
N ASN A 55 3.51 6.54 8.80
CA ASN A 55 2.09 6.39 8.49
C ASN A 55 1.76 4.97 8.00
N ILE A 56 2.61 4.42 7.13
CA ILE A 56 2.45 3.03 6.67
C ILE A 56 2.58 2.06 7.84
N LEU A 57 3.59 2.23 8.71
CA LEU A 57 3.78 1.39 9.89
C LEU A 57 2.55 1.44 10.82
N ASN A 58 2.00 2.62 11.08
CA ASN A 58 0.83 2.80 11.92
C ASN A 58 -0.39 2.07 11.33
N ASN A 59 -0.62 2.20 10.02
CA ASN A 59 -1.71 1.48 9.35
C ASN A 59 -1.54 -0.05 9.44
N LEU A 60 -0.32 -0.57 9.25
CA LEU A 60 -0.05 -2.01 9.39
C LEU A 60 -0.33 -2.51 10.83
N LEU A 61 0.01 -1.71 11.85
CA LEU A 61 -0.30 -2.04 13.24
C LEU A 61 -1.80 -2.02 13.53
N LEU A 62 -2.57 -1.12 12.90
CA LEU A 62 -4.03 -1.13 13.00
C LEU A 62 -4.63 -2.40 12.39
N ILE A 63 -4.15 -2.82 11.21
CA ILE A 63 -4.58 -4.07 10.57
C ILE A 63 -4.30 -5.28 11.48
N LYS A 64 -3.16 -5.29 12.19
CA LYS A 64 -2.81 -6.38 13.11
C LYS A 64 -3.82 -6.55 14.24
N ASN A 65 -4.44 -5.45 14.70
CA ASN A 65 -5.48 -5.51 15.72
C ASN A 65 -6.77 -6.18 15.23
N GLU A 66 -6.99 -6.26 13.90
CA GLU A 66 -8.10 -7.00 13.28
C GLU A 66 -7.81 -8.51 13.16
N SER A 67 -6.74 -9.04 13.76
CA SER A 67 -6.33 -10.46 13.67
C SER A 67 -6.05 -10.95 12.24
N ILE A 68 -5.61 -10.03 11.38
CA ILE A 68 -5.17 -10.33 10.01
C ILE A 68 -3.73 -10.82 10.03
N GLU A 69 -3.46 -11.98 9.43
CA GLU A 69 -2.11 -12.55 9.34
C GLU A 69 -1.39 -12.15 8.04
N TYR A 70 -2.15 -12.04 6.94
CA TYR A 70 -1.61 -11.82 5.61
C TYR A 70 -2.23 -10.60 4.93
N VAL A 71 -1.40 -9.90 4.16
CA VAL A 71 -1.83 -8.80 3.29
C VAL A 71 -1.34 -9.05 1.87
N LYS A 72 -1.99 -8.41 0.89
CA LYS A 72 -1.53 -8.39 -0.50
C LYS A 72 -1.34 -6.97 -0.99
N PHE A 73 -0.41 -6.79 -1.92
CA PHE A 73 -0.18 -5.51 -2.56
C PHE A 73 -0.69 -5.52 -3.99
N VAL A 74 -1.37 -4.43 -4.35
CA VAL A 74 -1.79 -4.13 -5.71
C VAL A 74 -1.16 -2.79 -6.10
N VAL A 75 -0.34 -2.79 -7.14
CA VAL A 75 0.14 -1.56 -7.75
C VAL A 75 -0.93 -1.08 -8.72
N VAL A 76 -1.35 0.16 -8.55
CA VAL A 76 -2.28 0.85 -9.44
C VAL A 76 -1.51 1.96 -10.14
N ARG A 77 -1.59 1.98 -11.47
CA ARG A 77 -0.95 2.99 -12.31
C ARG A 77 -2.01 3.77 -13.07
N TYR A 78 -1.89 5.08 -13.03
CA TYR A 78 -2.74 6.00 -13.77
C TYR A 78 -1.90 7.22 -14.10
N ASP A 79 -1.96 7.66 -15.37
CA ASP A 79 -1.07 8.70 -15.89
C ASP A 79 0.41 8.40 -15.56
N VAL A 80 1.13 9.33 -14.92
CA VAL A 80 2.53 9.15 -14.48
C VAL A 80 2.66 8.65 -13.04
N THR A 81 1.54 8.40 -12.36
CA THR A 81 1.50 8.07 -10.92
C THR A 81 1.43 6.56 -10.70
N SER A 82 2.23 6.07 -9.74
CA SER A 82 2.13 4.72 -9.21
C SER A 82 1.72 4.76 -7.75
N ARG A 83 0.60 4.12 -7.42
CA ARG A 83 0.03 4.03 -6.07
C ARG A 83 -0.02 2.57 -5.64
N LEU A 84 0.41 2.28 -4.42
CA LEU A 84 0.38 0.94 -3.84
C LEU A 84 -0.82 0.81 -2.91
N PHE A 85 -1.70 -0.15 -3.18
CA PHE A 85 -2.84 -0.48 -2.35
C PHE A 85 -2.54 -1.73 -1.53
N VAL A 86 -2.88 -1.70 -0.24
CA VAL A 86 -2.75 -2.80 0.70
C VAL A 86 -4.10 -3.45 0.91
N PHE A 87 -4.22 -4.71 0.55
CA PHE A 87 -5.45 -5.48 0.52
C PHE A 87 -5.45 -6.58 1.58
N ALA A 88 -6.66 -6.99 1.96
CA ALA A 88 -6.90 -8.30 2.57
C ALA A 88 -6.43 -9.43 1.62
N GLU A 89 -6.05 -10.58 2.19
CA GLU A 89 -5.53 -11.71 1.43
C GLU A 89 -6.45 -12.17 0.28
N ASP A 90 -7.76 -12.10 0.49
CA ASP A 90 -8.80 -12.48 -0.47
C ASP A 90 -9.22 -11.34 -1.42
N TYR A 91 -8.56 -10.17 -1.31
CA TYR A 91 -8.88 -8.94 -2.01
C TYR A 91 -10.27 -8.34 -1.72
N SER A 92 -10.94 -8.77 -0.64
CA SER A 92 -12.29 -8.29 -0.29
C SER A 92 -12.33 -6.84 0.21
N LYS A 93 -11.22 -6.36 0.78
CA LYS A 93 -11.09 -5.05 1.43
C LYS A 93 -9.75 -4.41 1.08
N VAL A 94 -9.79 -3.12 0.74
CA VAL A 94 -8.61 -2.24 0.77
C VAL A 94 -8.46 -1.74 2.21
N PHE A 95 -7.28 -1.91 2.81
CA PHE A 95 -6.98 -1.37 4.12
C PHE A 95 -6.53 0.09 4.05
N PHE A 96 -5.56 0.35 3.18
CA PHE A 96 -5.04 1.68 2.89
C PHE A 96 -4.24 1.63 1.59
N ASP A 97 -3.81 2.80 1.14
CA ASP A 97 -2.93 2.96 0.01
C ASP A 97 -1.84 3.99 0.32
N PHE A 98 -0.86 4.11 -0.56
CA PHE A 98 0.07 5.23 -0.55
C PHE A 98 0.79 5.38 -1.89
N THR A 99 1.29 6.58 -2.16
CA THR A 99 2.24 6.84 -3.24
C THR A 99 3.64 6.97 -2.64
N PHE A 100 4.65 6.49 -3.38
CA PHE A 100 6.03 6.81 -3.01
C PHE A 100 6.32 8.25 -3.42
N PRO A 101 7.06 9.03 -2.61
CA PRO A 101 7.44 10.37 -2.99
C PRO A 101 8.37 10.22 -4.19
N THR A 102 8.04 10.84 -5.31
CA THR A 102 9.05 11.17 -6.30
C THR A 102 9.95 12.20 -5.64
N GLU A 103 11.11 11.79 -5.14
CA GLU A 103 12.17 12.74 -4.82
C GLU A 103 12.47 13.46 -6.14
N ASN A 104 11.91 14.65 -6.32
CA ASN A 104 12.44 15.58 -7.30
C ASN A 104 13.89 15.78 -6.88
N ASN A 105 14.81 15.19 -7.65
CA ASN A 105 16.20 15.62 -7.67
C ASN A 105 16.18 17.06 -8.20
N SER A 106 15.85 18.00 -7.32
CA SER A 106 16.09 19.42 -7.54
C SER A 106 17.61 19.57 -7.58
N ASN A 107 18.16 19.52 -8.79
CA ASN A 107 19.52 19.94 -9.11
C ASN A 107 19.75 21.39 -8.67
#